data_AF-G5LSI9-F1
#
_entry.id   AF-G5LSI9-F1
#
_cell.length_a   1.000
_cell.length_b   1.000
_cell.length_c   1.000
_cell.angle_alpha   90.00
_cell.angle_beta   90.00
_cell.angle_gamma   90.00
#
_symmetry.space_group_name_H-M   'P 1'
#
loop_
_entity.id
_entity.type
_entity.pdbx_description
1 polymer ?
#
loop_
_entity_poly.entity_id
_entity_poly.type
_entity_poly.pdbx_seq_one_letter_code
_entity_poly.pdbx_strand_id
1 'polypeptide(L)'
;RLRALCDQHGIMLIADEVQSGAGRTGTLFAMEQMGVAADITTFAKSIAGGFPLAGVTGRADVMDAIAPGGLGGTYAGNPIACAAALAVLDIFEQENLLQKANTLGKTLRDGLMEIAETHREIGDVRGLGAMIAIELFENGDPGKPNATLTADIVARAREKGLILLSCGPYYNILRILVPLTIEASQIRQGLEIIAQCFDEAKQA
;
A
#
# COMPACT_ATOMS: atom_id res chain seq x y z
N ARG A 1 -13.82 -17.25 0.60
CA ARG A 1 -14.39 -17.89 -0.61
C ARG A 1 -13.32 -18.45 -1.54
N LEU A 2 -12.37 -17.64 -2.03
CA LEU A 2 -11.31 -18.12 -2.94
C LEU A 2 -10.48 -19.27 -2.35
N ARG A 3 -10.05 -19.15 -1.09
CA ARG A 3 -9.36 -20.23 -0.37
C ARG A 3 -10.08 -21.59 -0.48
N ALA A 4 -11.38 -21.62 -0.16
CA ALA A 4 -12.16 -22.84 -0.21
C ALA A 4 -12.26 -23.44 -1.63
N LEU A 5 -12.34 -22.60 -2.66
CA LEU A 5 -12.32 -23.06 -4.06
C LEU A 5 -10.95 -23.62 -4.44
N CYS A 6 -9.86 -22.97 -4.00
CA CYS A 6 -8.51 -23.46 -4.19
C CYS A 6 -8.32 -24.85 -3.57
N ASP A 7 -8.80 -25.04 -2.34
CA ASP A 7 -8.73 -26.34 -1.64
C ASP A 7 -9.57 -27.41 -2.35
N GLN A 8 -10.79 -27.06 -2.78
CA GLN A 8 -11.69 -27.98 -3.48
C GLN A 8 -11.11 -28.48 -4.81
N HIS A 9 -10.38 -27.63 -5.53
CA HIS A 9 -9.90 -27.92 -6.88
C HIS A 9 -8.40 -28.24 -6.95
N GLY A 10 -7.70 -28.26 -5.81
CA GLY A 10 -6.25 -28.46 -5.77
C GLY A 10 -5.46 -27.33 -6.45
N ILE A 11 -6.00 -26.11 -6.44
CA ILE A 11 -5.37 -24.92 -7.02
C ILE A 11 -4.56 -24.20 -5.93
N MET A 12 -3.37 -23.75 -6.28
CA MET A 12 -2.54 -22.94 -5.39
C MET A 12 -3.08 -21.50 -5.29
N LEU A 13 -3.29 -21.03 -4.06
CA LEU A 13 -3.54 -19.64 -3.74
C LEU A 13 -2.22 -18.95 -3.42
N ILE A 14 -1.91 -17.90 -4.17
CA ILE A 14 -0.73 -17.06 -3.97
C ILE A 14 -1.17 -15.68 -3.49
N ALA A 15 -0.69 -15.25 -2.32
CA ALA A 15 -0.84 -13.88 -1.85
C ALA A 15 0.37 -13.04 -2.31
N ASP A 16 0.13 -12.12 -3.25
CA ASP A 16 1.14 -11.11 -3.60
C ASP A 16 1.11 -9.97 -2.58
N GLU A 17 2.04 -10.04 -1.64
CA GLU A 17 2.22 -9.06 -0.57
C GLU A 17 3.35 -8.08 -0.87
N VAL A 18 3.78 -7.98 -2.13
CA VAL A 18 4.88 -7.10 -2.51
C VAL A 18 4.53 -5.63 -2.21
N GLN A 19 3.27 -5.23 -2.31
CA GLN A 19 2.82 -3.88 -1.93
C GLN A 19 2.14 -3.81 -0.56
N SER A 20 1.35 -4.80 -0.18
CA SER A 20 0.52 -4.80 1.03
C SER A 20 1.22 -5.34 2.28
N GLY A 21 2.34 -6.04 2.08
CA GLY A 21 3.18 -6.57 3.16
C GLY A 21 4.09 -5.54 3.79
N ALA A 22 5.01 -6.03 4.62
CA ALA A 22 5.92 -5.19 5.42
C ALA A 22 5.15 -4.12 6.20
N GLY A 23 4.07 -4.52 6.90
CA GLY A 23 3.34 -3.65 7.83
C GLY A 23 2.38 -2.65 7.21
N ARG A 24 2.35 -2.55 5.88
CA ARG A 24 1.66 -1.47 5.16
C ARG A 24 0.17 -1.38 5.50
N THR A 25 -0.46 -2.51 5.74
CA THR A 25 -1.90 -2.62 6.06
C THR A 25 -2.20 -2.71 7.56
N GLY A 26 -1.20 -2.59 8.43
CA GLY A 26 -1.38 -2.66 9.90
C GLY A 26 -1.09 -4.03 10.53
N THR A 27 -0.90 -5.06 9.72
CA THR A 27 -0.30 -6.37 10.06
C THR A 27 0.94 -6.58 9.19
N LEU A 28 1.81 -7.55 9.53
CA LEU A 28 3.04 -7.75 8.74
C LEU A 28 2.70 -8.10 7.28
N PHE A 29 1.72 -8.98 7.09
CA PHE A 29 1.07 -9.28 5.82
C PHE A 29 -0.43 -9.02 5.88
N ALA A 30 -1.02 -8.48 4.83
CA ALA A 30 -2.47 -8.23 4.75
C ALA A 30 -3.29 -9.52 4.83
N MET A 31 -2.72 -10.65 4.40
CA MET A 31 -3.34 -11.97 4.42
C MET A 31 -3.75 -12.41 5.83
N GLU A 32 -3.04 -11.94 6.87
CA GLU A 32 -3.40 -12.19 8.28
C GLU A 32 -4.81 -11.68 8.60
N GLN A 33 -5.24 -10.60 7.95
CA GLN A 33 -6.55 -9.98 8.14
C GLN A 33 -7.67 -10.73 7.38
N MET A 34 -7.31 -11.65 6.48
CA MET A 34 -8.26 -12.40 5.65
C MET A 34 -8.77 -13.68 6.32
N GLY A 35 -8.23 -14.03 7.51
CA GLY A 35 -8.64 -15.19 8.31
C GLY A 35 -8.29 -16.55 7.68
N VAL A 36 -7.48 -16.56 6.62
CA VAL A 36 -7.02 -17.78 5.93
C VAL A 36 -5.57 -17.63 5.50
N ALA A 37 -4.86 -18.74 5.34
CA ALA A 37 -3.49 -18.74 4.83
C ALA A 37 -3.46 -18.97 3.30
N ALA A 38 -2.57 -18.24 2.62
CA ALA A 38 -2.19 -18.57 1.25
C ALA A 38 -1.22 -19.76 1.25
N ASP A 39 -1.12 -20.45 0.12
CA ASP A 39 -0.16 -21.55 -0.04
C ASP A 39 1.26 -21.02 -0.27
N ILE A 40 1.34 -19.86 -0.92
CA ILE A 40 2.56 -19.08 -1.18
C ILE A 40 2.26 -17.61 -0.89
N THR A 41 3.21 -16.90 -0.31
CA THR A 41 3.25 -15.46 -0.14
C THR A 41 4.52 -14.90 -0.80
N THR A 42 4.37 -13.90 -1.67
CA THR A 42 5.50 -13.18 -2.25
C THR A 42 5.66 -11.81 -1.58
N PHE A 43 6.90 -11.37 -1.38
CA PHE A 43 7.19 -10.08 -0.73
C PHE A 43 8.44 -9.42 -1.32
N ALA A 44 8.51 -8.08 -1.29
CA ALA A 44 9.69 -7.29 -1.65
C ALA A 44 9.55 -5.84 -1.12
N LYS A 45 9.87 -4.83 -1.94
CA LYS A 45 9.72 -3.38 -1.68
C LYS A 45 10.28 -2.98 -0.31
N SER A 46 9.41 -2.77 0.67
CA SER A 46 9.77 -2.22 1.98
C SER A 46 10.48 -3.21 2.90
N ILE A 47 10.50 -4.50 2.57
CA ILE A 47 11.07 -5.56 3.42
C ILE A 47 12.55 -5.34 3.76
N ALA A 48 13.30 -4.64 2.89
CA ALA A 48 14.73 -4.40 3.05
C ALA A 48 15.10 -2.91 3.02
N GLY A 49 14.16 -2.02 3.38
CA GLY A 49 14.46 -0.60 3.58
C GLY A 49 15.01 0.13 2.36
N GLY A 50 14.71 -0.35 1.16
CA GLY A 50 15.21 0.20 -0.11
C GLY A 50 16.31 -0.62 -0.79
N PHE A 51 16.90 -1.61 -0.11
CA PHE A 51 17.82 -2.55 -0.75
C PHE A 51 17.07 -3.56 -1.63
N PRO A 52 17.66 -4.03 -2.75
CA PRO A 52 17.02 -5.02 -3.62
C PRO A 52 16.92 -6.39 -2.93
N LEU A 53 15.75 -6.68 -2.35
CA LEU A 53 15.42 -7.99 -1.81
C LEU A 53 13.96 -8.33 -2.13
N ALA A 54 13.74 -9.58 -2.52
CA ALA A 54 12.42 -10.17 -2.68
C ALA A 54 12.47 -11.61 -2.18
N GLY A 55 11.30 -12.17 -1.87
CA GLY A 55 11.19 -13.56 -1.43
C GLY A 55 9.85 -14.18 -1.79
N VAL A 56 9.88 -15.51 -1.77
CA VAL A 56 8.73 -16.40 -1.92
C VAL A 56 8.75 -17.32 -0.71
N THR A 57 7.73 -17.22 0.15
CA THR A 57 7.55 -18.10 1.30
C THR A 57 6.32 -18.95 1.05
N GLY A 58 6.36 -20.23 1.38
CA GLY A 58 5.22 -21.12 1.23
C GLY A 58 5.36 -22.33 2.14
N ARG A 59 4.40 -23.25 2.08
CA ARG A 59 4.51 -24.52 2.80
C ARG A 59 5.71 -25.33 2.33
N ALA A 60 6.29 -26.12 3.25
CA ALA A 60 7.45 -26.95 2.94
C ALA A 60 7.20 -27.92 1.77
N ASP A 61 6.05 -28.61 1.75
CA ASP A 61 5.69 -29.54 0.67
C ASP A 61 5.63 -28.88 -0.72
N VAL A 62 5.34 -27.57 -0.77
CA VAL A 62 5.30 -26.78 -1.99
C VAL A 62 6.70 -26.31 -2.39
N MET A 63 7.45 -25.74 -1.43
CA MET A 63 8.78 -25.18 -1.71
C MET A 63 9.80 -26.27 -2.02
N ASP A 64 9.70 -27.43 -1.36
CA ASP A 64 10.61 -28.58 -1.52
C ASP A 64 10.25 -29.45 -2.73
N ALA A 65 9.12 -29.21 -3.40
CA ALA A 65 8.74 -29.92 -4.61
C ALA A 65 9.69 -29.62 -5.80
N ILE A 66 10.45 -28.53 -5.72
CA ILE A 66 11.36 -28.11 -6.78
C ILE A 66 12.69 -28.85 -6.64
N ALA A 67 13.11 -29.50 -7.72
CA ALA A 67 14.36 -30.26 -7.76
C ALA A 67 15.59 -29.39 -7.46
N PRO A 68 16.69 -29.97 -6.95
CA PRO A 68 17.94 -29.23 -6.71
C PRO A 68 18.40 -28.43 -7.93
N GLY A 69 18.72 -27.16 -7.72
CA GLY A 69 19.08 -26.21 -8.80
C GLY A 69 17.89 -25.61 -9.55
N GLY A 70 16.65 -26.02 -9.26
CA GLY A 70 15.44 -25.47 -9.88
C GLY A 70 15.03 -24.09 -9.36
N LEU A 71 15.55 -23.68 -8.20
CA LEU A 71 15.49 -22.31 -7.69
C LEU A 71 16.90 -21.76 -7.55
N GLY A 72 17.14 -20.54 -8.05
CA GLY A 72 18.45 -19.90 -7.96
C GLY A 72 18.43 -18.45 -8.41
N GLY A 73 19.61 -17.82 -8.33
CA GLY A 73 19.84 -16.46 -8.79
C GLY A 73 21.15 -15.94 -8.20
N THR A 74 22.02 -15.37 -9.04
CA THR A 74 23.38 -14.95 -8.64
C THR A 74 23.39 -13.99 -7.44
N TYR A 75 22.38 -13.12 -7.36
CA TYR A 75 22.24 -12.12 -6.29
C TYR A 75 21.09 -12.42 -5.32
N ALA A 76 20.42 -13.58 -5.46
CA ALA A 76 19.35 -13.96 -4.56
C ALA A 76 19.89 -14.12 -3.13
N GLY A 77 19.22 -13.50 -2.15
CA GLY A 77 19.67 -13.54 -0.75
C GLY A 77 21.02 -12.84 -0.51
N ASN A 78 21.34 -11.78 -1.27
CA ASN A 78 22.57 -11.02 -1.06
C ASN A 78 22.70 -10.58 0.41
N PRO A 79 23.83 -10.87 1.10
CA PRO A 79 23.99 -10.63 2.53
C PRO A 79 23.75 -9.18 2.98
N ILE A 80 24.07 -8.18 2.14
CA ILE A 80 23.83 -6.77 2.48
C ILE A 80 22.32 -6.50 2.55
N ALA A 81 21.57 -6.98 1.56
CA ALA A 81 20.12 -6.81 1.52
C ALA A 81 19.44 -7.62 2.65
N CYS A 82 19.96 -8.81 3.00
CA CYS A 82 19.49 -9.58 4.14
C CYS A 82 19.75 -8.86 5.47
N ALA A 83 20.93 -8.27 5.67
CA ALA A 83 21.23 -7.47 6.86
C ALA A 83 20.31 -6.25 6.99
N ALA A 84 20.04 -5.56 5.88
CA ALA A 84 19.07 -4.47 5.84
C ALA A 84 17.66 -4.93 6.21
N ALA A 85 17.22 -6.08 5.70
CA ALA A 85 15.91 -6.64 6.05
C ALA A 85 15.81 -7.02 7.54
N LEU A 86 16.85 -7.62 8.13
CA LEU A 86 16.88 -7.91 9.56
C LEU A 86 16.78 -6.62 10.39
N ALA A 87 17.53 -5.58 10.04
CA ALA A 87 17.44 -4.29 10.71
C ALA A 87 16.04 -3.65 10.58
N VAL A 88 15.37 -3.81 9.43
CA VAL A 88 13.97 -3.37 9.27
C VAL A 88 13.07 -4.12 10.24
N LEU A 89 13.18 -5.45 10.34
CA LEU A 89 12.38 -6.26 11.27
C LEU A 89 12.63 -5.87 12.74
N ASP A 90 13.88 -5.60 13.12
CA ASP A 90 14.23 -5.10 14.45
C ASP A 90 13.51 -3.77 14.75
N ILE A 91 13.48 -2.83 13.79
CA ILE A 91 12.78 -1.55 13.93
C ILE A 91 11.26 -1.78 14.04
N PHE A 92 10.70 -2.73 13.29
CA PHE A 92 9.28 -3.10 13.39
C PHE A 92 8.89 -3.44 14.83
N GLU A 93 9.71 -4.24 15.50
CA GLU A 93 9.51 -4.63 16.90
C GLU A 93 9.79 -3.47 17.87
N GLN A 94 10.94 -2.80 17.75
CA GLN A 94 11.39 -1.76 18.67
C GLN A 94 10.47 -0.53 18.66
N GLU A 95 9.98 -0.13 17.49
CA GLU A 95 9.15 1.06 17.32
C GLU A 95 7.65 0.76 17.24
N ASN A 96 7.25 -0.51 17.35
CA ASN A 96 5.85 -0.94 17.21
C ASN A 96 5.20 -0.42 15.91
N LEU A 97 5.90 -0.59 14.79
CA LEU A 97 5.51 0.02 13.50
C LEU A 97 4.15 -0.44 12.99
N LEU A 98 3.71 -1.65 13.34
CA LEU A 98 2.37 -2.15 12.97
C LEU A 98 1.26 -1.31 13.62
N GLN A 99 1.40 -1.02 14.93
CA GLN A 99 0.45 -0.15 15.61
C GLN A 99 0.54 1.29 15.07
N LYS A 100 1.75 1.79 14.79
CA LYS A 100 1.91 3.11 14.15
C LYS A 100 1.21 3.16 12.79
N ALA A 101 1.31 2.12 11.97
CA ALA A 101 0.63 2.05 10.68
C ALA A 101 -0.90 2.12 10.80
N ASN A 102 -1.48 1.46 11.82
CA ASN A 102 -2.91 1.54 12.10
C ASN A 102 -3.34 2.96 12.52
N THR A 103 -2.61 3.57 13.46
CA THR A 103 -2.88 4.94 13.91
C THR A 103 -2.75 5.94 12.76
N LEU A 104 -1.67 5.82 11.97
CA LEU A 104 -1.39 6.67 10.82
C LEU A 104 -2.48 6.54 9.74
N GLY A 105 -2.89 5.30 9.45
CA GLY A 105 -3.99 5.00 8.55
C GLY A 105 -5.29 5.70 8.94
N LYS A 106 -5.63 5.61 10.23
CA LYS A 106 -6.81 6.31 10.78
C LYS A 106 -6.71 7.81 10.58
N THR A 107 -5.59 8.44 10.96
CA THR A 107 -5.39 9.89 10.81
C THR A 107 -5.52 10.34 9.35
N LEU A 108 -4.89 9.62 8.42
CA LEU A 108 -4.99 9.91 6.99
C LEU A 108 -6.43 9.77 6.49
N ARG A 109 -7.09 8.66 6.84
CA ARG A 109 -8.47 8.40 6.40
C ARG A 109 -9.41 9.48 6.94
N ASP A 110 -9.31 9.83 8.22
CA ASP A 110 -10.15 10.85 8.86
C ASP A 110 -9.98 12.22 8.18
N GLY A 111 -8.75 12.66 7.96
CA GLY A 111 -8.50 13.94 7.27
C GLY A 111 -8.95 13.94 5.82
N LEU A 112 -8.83 12.82 5.11
CA LEU A 112 -9.33 12.71 3.72
C LEU A 112 -10.85 12.67 3.66
N MET A 113 -11.52 12.07 4.65
CA MET A 113 -12.97 12.09 4.77
C MET A 113 -13.47 13.51 5.08
N GLU A 114 -12.77 14.27 5.92
CA GLU A 114 -13.09 15.69 6.17
C GLU A 114 -12.99 16.52 4.89
N ILE A 115 -11.95 16.33 4.09
CA ILE A 115 -11.83 16.97 2.76
C ILE A 115 -13.00 16.54 1.85
N ALA A 116 -13.39 15.27 1.87
CA ALA A 116 -14.50 14.78 1.05
C ALA A 116 -15.86 15.43 1.37
N GLU A 117 -16.06 16.00 2.57
CA GLU A 117 -17.32 16.67 2.94
C GLU A 117 -17.65 17.88 2.04
N THR A 118 -16.63 18.56 1.50
CA THR A 118 -16.79 19.76 0.65
C THR A 118 -16.45 19.53 -0.82
N HIS A 119 -15.98 18.32 -1.17
CA HIS A 119 -15.47 17.92 -2.48
C HIS A 119 -16.19 16.68 -3.00
N ARG A 120 -17.34 16.89 -3.64
CA ARG A 120 -18.22 15.83 -4.18
C ARG A 120 -17.55 14.91 -5.20
N GLU A 121 -16.48 15.38 -5.84
CA GLU A 121 -15.64 14.60 -6.73
C GLU A 121 -14.96 13.42 -6.03
N ILE A 122 -14.77 13.47 -4.70
CA ILE A 122 -14.24 12.36 -3.91
C ILE A 122 -15.39 11.38 -3.64
N GLY A 123 -15.47 10.32 -4.43
CA GLY A 123 -16.56 9.34 -4.32
C GLY A 123 -16.30 8.25 -3.26
N ASP A 124 -15.03 7.99 -2.93
CA ASP A 124 -14.67 6.99 -1.93
C ASP A 124 -13.32 7.30 -1.27
N VAL A 125 -13.23 7.00 0.04
CA VAL A 125 -12.03 7.05 0.85
C VAL A 125 -11.84 5.69 1.52
N ARG A 126 -10.87 4.92 1.03
CA ARG A 126 -10.70 3.50 1.39
C ARG A 126 -9.25 3.14 1.68
N GLY A 127 -9.06 2.01 2.36
CA GLY A 127 -7.75 1.47 2.66
C GLY A 127 -7.69 0.72 3.98
N LEU A 128 -6.56 0.06 4.22
CA LEU A 128 -6.22 -0.64 5.45
C LEU A 128 -4.87 -0.14 5.94
N GLY A 129 -4.70 0.06 7.24
CA GLY A 129 -3.49 0.65 7.83
C GLY A 129 -3.06 1.92 7.08
N ALA A 130 -1.77 2.06 6.81
CA ALA A 130 -1.21 3.20 6.08
C ALA A 130 -1.21 2.99 4.54
N MET A 131 -2.15 2.21 4.01
CA MET A 131 -2.40 2.00 2.58
C MET A 131 -3.74 2.62 2.21
N ILE A 132 -3.75 3.94 2.03
CA ILE A 132 -4.98 4.71 1.84
C ILE A 132 -5.09 5.21 0.40
N ALA A 133 -6.31 5.29 -0.11
CA ALA A 133 -6.62 5.86 -1.41
C ALA A 133 -7.92 6.68 -1.39
N ILE A 134 -7.97 7.67 -2.26
CA ILE A 134 -9.21 8.38 -2.62
C ILE A 134 -9.49 8.20 -4.11
N GLU A 135 -10.75 7.98 -4.45
CA GLU A 135 -11.18 7.80 -5.84
C GLU A 135 -12.06 8.96 -6.31
N LEU A 136 -11.72 9.47 -7.49
CA LEU A 136 -12.26 10.70 -8.03
C LEU A 136 -13.20 10.46 -9.21
N PHE A 137 -14.30 11.20 -9.21
CA PHE A 137 -15.37 11.09 -10.20
C PHE A 137 -15.86 12.46 -10.65
N GLU A 138 -16.37 12.55 -11.87
CA GLU A 138 -16.95 13.78 -12.40
C GLU A 138 -18.25 14.09 -11.65
N ASN A 139 -18.30 15.22 -10.94
CA ASN A 139 -19.48 15.65 -10.18
C ASN A 139 -20.02 14.59 -9.19
N GLY A 140 -19.17 13.67 -8.75
CA GLY A 140 -19.54 12.57 -7.85
C GLY A 140 -20.30 11.41 -8.52
N ASP A 141 -20.33 11.33 -9.85
CA ASP A 141 -20.97 10.23 -10.59
C ASP A 141 -20.03 9.01 -10.66
N PRO A 142 -20.32 7.89 -9.96
CA PRO A 142 -19.45 6.70 -9.97
C PRO A 142 -19.28 6.06 -11.36
N GLY A 143 -20.14 6.38 -12.32
CA GLY A 143 -20.03 5.96 -13.71
C GLY A 143 -19.04 6.77 -14.54
N LYS A 144 -18.47 7.85 -13.98
CA LYS A 144 -17.56 8.78 -14.66
C LYS A 144 -16.26 9.00 -13.89
N PRO A 145 -15.31 8.05 -13.94
CA PRO A 145 -13.97 8.19 -13.38
C PRO A 145 -13.26 9.46 -13.87
N ASN A 146 -12.69 10.26 -12.97
CA ASN A 146 -12.09 11.56 -13.32
C ASN A 146 -10.55 11.53 -13.33
N ALA A 147 -9.99 11.00 -14.42
CA ALA A 147 -8.54 10.94 -14.63
C ALA A 147 -7.89 12.34 -14.74
N THR A 148 -8.58 13.29 -15.37
CA THR A 148 -8.06 14.65 -15.59
C THR A 148 -7.88 15.38 -14.26
N LEU A 149 -8.89 15.38 -13.40
CA LEU A 149 -8.78 15.97 -12.07
C LEU A 149 -7.69 15.28 -11.25
N THR A 150 -7.61 13.94 -11.32
CA THR A 150 -6.56 13.19 -10.61
C THR A 150 -5.17 13.64 -11.03
N ALA A 151 -4.92 13.81 -12.33
CA ALA A 151 -3.64 14.31 -12.84
C ALA A 151 -3.37 15.77 -12.42
N ASP A 152 -4.40 16.63 -12.42
CA ASP A 152 -4.29 18.02 -11.98
C ASP A 152 -3.91 18.13 -10.49
N ILE A 153 -4.58 17.36 -9.62
CA ILE A 153 -4.25 17.32 -8.19
C ILE A 153 -2.82 16.83 -7.96
N VAL A 154 -2.36 15.81 -8.70
CA VAL A 154 -0.95 15.35 -8.62
C VAL A 154 0.02 16.47 -9.02
N ALA A 155 -0.28 17.22 -10.08
CA ALA A 155 0.58 18.30 -10.55
C ALA A 155 0.65 19.45 -9.54
N ARG A 156 -0.50 19.91 -9.03
CA ARG A 156 -0.59 20.97 -8.01
C ARG A 156 0.09 20.58 -6.71
N ALA A 157 -0.12 19.35 -6.24
CA ALA A 157 0.52 18.84 -5.03
C ALA A 157 2.05 18.89 -5.17
N ARG A 158 2.58 18.48 -6.34
CA ARG A 158 4.02 18.52 -6.63
C ARG A 158 4.57 19.95 -6.59
N GLU A 159 3.87 20.92 -7.15
CA GLU A 159 4.26 22.34 -7.10
C GLU A 159 4.29 22.90 -5.68
N LYS A 160 3.45 22.37 -4.79
CA LYS A 160 3.41 22.68 -3.36
C LYS A 160 4.37 21.84 -2.51
N GLY A 161 5.19 20.98 -3.13
CA GLY A 161 6.20 20.17 -2.45
C GLY A 161 5.69 18.82 -1.91
N LEU A 162 4.49 18.37 -2.30
CA LEU A 162 3.93 17.07 -1.94
C LEU A 162 3.95 16.10 -3.13
N ILE A 163 4.59 14.95 -2.98
CA ILE A 163 4.59 13.91 -4.02
C ILE A 163 3.42 12.96 -3.80
N LEU A 164 2.45 13.01 -4.71
CA LEU A 164 1.33 12.08 -4.79
C LEU A 164 1.49 11.15 -6.00
N LEU A 165 0.93 9.94 -5.89
CA LEU A 165 0.91 8.97 -6.99
C LEU A 165 -0.53 8.64 -7.35
N SER A 166 -0.83 8.55 -8.65
CA SER A 166 -2.08 8.01 -9.14
C SER A 166 -1.99 6.51 -9.42
N CYS A 167 -3.14 5.83 -9.46
CA CYS A 167 -3.30 4.45 -9.89
C CYS A 167 -4.74 4.18 -10.36
N GLY A 168 -5.09 2.90 -10.51
CA GLY A 168 -6.40 2.44 -10.96
C GLY A 168 -6.47 2.25 -12.48
N PRO A 169 -7.37 1.38 -12.96
CA PRO A 169 -7.53 1.12 -14.39
C PRO A 169 -8.00 2.36 -15.17
N TYR A 170 -8.69 3.29 -14.50
CA TYR A 170 -9.18 4.55 -15.07
C TYR A 170 -8.32 5.76 -14.68
N TYR A 171 -7.17 5.56 -14.03
CA TYR A 171 -6.27 6.64 -13.57
C TYR A 171 -6.94 7.70 -12.67
N ASN A 172 -8.02 7.35 -11.99
CA ASN A 172 -8.84 8.24 -11.19
C ASN A 172 -8.63 8.09 -9.67
N ILE A 173 -7.60 7.35 -9.25
CA ILE A 173 -7.34 7.06 -7.84
C ILE A 173 -6.04 7.73 -7.44
N LEU A 174 -6.06 8.53 -6.37
CA LEU A 174 -4.86 8.98 -5.67
C LEU A 174 -4.55 7.96 -4.58
N ARG A 175 -3.34 7.39 -4.61
CA ARG A 175 -2.84 6.48 -3.57
C ARG A 175 -1.83 7.21 -2.67
N ILE A 176 -2.02 7.06 -1.37
CA ILE A 176 -1.23 7.73 -0.35
C ILE A 176 -0.46 6.66 0.43
N LEU A 177 0.85 6.60 0.18
CA LEU A 177 1.77 5.58 0.70
C LEU A 177 2.97 6.25 1.35
N VAL A 178 2.75 6.81 2.53
CA VAL A 178 3.79 7.48 3.34
C VAL A 178 4.70 6.47 4.05
N PRO A 179 5.95 6.81 4.43
CA PRO A 179 6.74 5.94 5.30
C PRO A 179 6.04 5.77 6.66
N LEU A 180 6.13 4.59 7.27
CA LEU A 180 5.48 4.33 8.57
C LEU A 180 6.12 5.12 9.72
N THR A 181 7.30 5.68 9.48
CA THR A 181 8.07 6.54 10.38
C THR A 181 7.81 8.03 10.15
N ILE A 182 6.86 8.40 9.29
CA ILE A 182 6.53 9.80 9.00
C ILE A 182 6.07 10.55 10.26
N GLU A 183 6.51 11.80 10.39
CA GLU A 183 6.14 12.66 11.51
C GLU A 183 4.69 13.15 11.39
N ALA A 184 4.00 13.28 12.53
CA ALA A 184 2.61 13.75 12.56
C ALA A 184 2.44 15.17 11.97
N SER A 185 3.46 16.03 12.12
CA SER A 185 3.46 17.37 11.50
C SER A 185 3.45 17.31 9.97
N GLN A 186 4.20 16.38 9.37
CA GLN A 186 4.26 16.19 7.92
C GLN A 186 2.94 15.62 7.38
N ILE A 187 2.25 14.78 8.16
CA ILE A 187 0.91 14.30 7.79
C ILE A 187 -0.11 15.43 7.74
N ARG A 188 -0.13 16.30 8.75
CA ARG A 188 -1.01 17.48 8.74
C ARG A 188 -0.71 18.39 7.55
N GLN A 189 0.57 18.69 7.33
CA GLN A 189 1.00 19.49 6.18
C GLN A 189 0.57 18.85 4.84
N GLY A 190 0.70 17.53 4.71
CA GLY A 190 0.27 16.80 3.51
C GLY A 190 -1.24 16.90 3.28
N LEU A 191 -2.05 16.73 4.33
CA LEU A 191 -3.51 16.86 4.26
C LEU A 191 -3.94 18.30 3.92
N GLU A 192 -3.29 19.31 4.52
CA GLU A 192 -3.52 20.72 4.21
C GLU A 192 -3.22 21.03 2.74
N ILE A 193 -2.10 20.52 2.20
CA ILE A 193 -1.76 20.68 0.78
C ILE A 193 -2.80 20.00 -0.11
N ILE A 194 -3.25 18.78 0.24
CA ILE A 194 -4.28 18.07 -0.53
C ILE A 194 -5.57 18.89 -0.57
N ALA A 195 -6.04 19.39 0.58
CA ALA A 195 -7.24 20.22 0.66
C ALA A 195 -7.13 21.46 -0.24
N GLN A 196 -6.01 22.19 -0.16
CA GLN A 196 -5.76 23.35 -1.02
C GLN A 196 -5.79 23.01 -2.51
N CYS A 197 -5.25 21.85 -2.92
CA CYS A 197 -5.29 21.42 -4.31
C CYS A 197 -6.73 21.22 -4.80
N PHE A 198 -7.61 20.65 -3.98
CA PHE A 198 -9.02 20.47 -4.33
C PHE A 198 -9.78 21.80 -4.36
N ASP A 199 -9.53 22.70 -3.41
CA ASP A 199 -10.12 24.05 -3.40
C ASP A 199 -9.78 24.85 -4.66
N GLU A 200 -8.52 24.79 -5.10
CA GLU A 200 -8.06 25.47 -6.31
C GLU A 200 -8.63 24.84 -7.59
N ALA A 201 -8.70 23.51 -7.65
CA ALA A 201 -9.25 22.80 -8.81
C ALA A 201 -10.75 23.08 -8.99
N LYS A 202 -11.49 23.34 -7.91
CA LYS A 202 -12.91 23.71 -7.93
C LYS A 202 -13.17 25.11 -8.49
N GLN A 203 -12.18 25.99 -8.45
CA GLN A 203 -12.29 27.39 -8.91
C GLN A 203 -11.91 27.59 -10.39
N ALA A 204 -11.30 26.58 -11.02
CA ALA A 204 -10.86 26.59 -12.42
C ALA A 204 -11.96 26.08 -13.37
#